data_AF-A0A8S3C730-F1
#
_entry.id   AF-A0A8S3C730-F1
#
_cell.length_a   1.000
_cell.length_b   1.000
_cell.length_c   1.000
_cell.angle_alpha   90.00
_cell.angle_beta   90.00
_cell.angle_gamma   90.00
#
_symmetry.space_group_name_H-M   'P 1'
#
loop_
_entity.id
_entity.type
_entity.pdbx_description
1 polymer ?
#
loop_
_entity_poly.entity_id
_entity_poly.type
_entity_poly.pdbx_seq_one_letter_code
_entity_poly.pdbx_strand_id
1 'polypeptide(L)' 'NTQTGEHVAIKLEANNTYSLQLAFEAKLYKLMNGIQGIPKLFWFGEEGDYKCLVIELLGPSLE' A
#
# COMPACT_ATOMS: atom_id res chain seq x y z
N ASN A 1 -3.45 7.32 9.99
CA ASN A 1 -2.55 6.83 11.04
C ASN A 1 -3.09 7.31 12.39
N THR A 2 -3.55 6.41 13.26
CA THR A 2 -4.19 6.78 14.53
C THR A 2 -3.22 7.36 15.56
N GLN A 3 -1.91 7.12 15.40
CA GLN A 3 -0.87 7.63 16.30
C GLN A 3 -0.42 9.05 15.91
N THR A 4 -0.38 9.35 14.61
CA THR A 4 0.14 10.64 14.10
C THR A 4 -0.94 11.57 13.55
N GLY A 5 -2.16 11.08 13.31
CA GLY A 5 -3.22 11.82 12.59
C GLY A 5 -3.02 11.91 11.08
N GLU A 6 -1.89 11.42 10.55
CA GLU A 6 -1.57 11.49 9.13
C GLU A 6 -2.54 10.67 8.28
N HIS A 7 -3.05 11.25 7.19
CA HIS A 7 -3.85 10.54 6.21
C HIS A 7 -2.98 9.59 5.37
N VAL A 8 -3.52 8.43 5.03
CA VAL A 8 -2.80 7.39 4.27
C VAL A 8 -3.73 6.81 3.20
N ALA A 9 -3.14 6.26 2.13
CA ALA A 9 -3.88 5.47 1.17
C ALA A 9 -3.83 3.98 1.57
N ILE A 10 -4.98 3.31 1.50
CA ILE A 10 -5.10 1.87 1.76
C ILE A 10 -5.63 1.20 0.51
N LYS A 11 -4.85 0.27 -0.05
CA LYS A 11 -5.29 -0.63 -1.11
C LYS A 11 -5.67 -1.98 -0.49
N LEU A 12 -6.76 -2.57 -0.98
CA LEU A 12 -7.32 -3.83 -0.49
C LEU A 12 -7.43 -4.84 -1.62
N GLU A 13 -6.99 -6.08 -1.37
CA GLU A 13 -7.15 -7.23 -2.27
C GLU A 13 -7.78 -8.36 -1.46
N ALA A 14 -8.89 -8.93 -1.93
CA ALA A 14 -9.55 -10.03 -1.22
C ALA A 14 -8.71 -11.31 -1.31
N ASN A 15 -8.66 -12.10 -0.24
CA ASN A 15 -7.84 -13.30 -0.17
C ASN A 15 -8.25 -14.40 -1.15
N ASN A 16 -9.52 -14.42 -1.59
CA ASN A 16 -10.01 -15.42 -2.55
C ASN A 16 -9.62 -15.13 -4.01
N THR A 17 -9.02 -13.98 -4.30
CA THR A 17 -8.67 -13.65 -5.69
C THR A 17 -7.48 -14.47 -6.16
N TYR A 18 -7.54 -14.98 -7.39
CA TYR A 18 -6.39 -15.63 -8.03
C TYR A 18 -5.22 -14.68 -8.32
N SER A 19 -5.41 -13.36 -8.18
CA SER A 19 -4.37 -12.37 -8.37
C SER A 19 -3.50 -12.21 -7.12
N LEU A 20 -2.21 -11.94 -7.34
CA LEU A 20 -1.22 -11.61 -6.31
C LEU A 20 -0.69 -10.18 -6.51
N GLN A 21 -1.53 -9.29 -7.03
CA GLN A 21 -1.07 -7.96 -7.46
C GLN A 21 -0.59 -7.16 -6.26
N LEU A 22 -1.35 -7.20 -5.16
CA LEU A 22 -1.04 -6.40 -3.98
C LEU A 22 0.21 -6.89 -3.25
N ALA A 23 0.39 -8.22 -3.17
CA ALA A 23 1.57 -8.83 -2.57
C ALA A 23 2.84 -8.57 -3.40
N PHE A 24 2.72 -8.58 -4.73
CA PHE A 24 3.83 -8.22 -5.62
C PHE A 24 4.18 -6.73 -5.50
N GLU A 25 3.17 -5.87 -5.51
CA GLU A 25 3.31 -4.43 -5.33
C GLU A 25 3.99 -4.07 -4.00
N ALA A 26 3.60 -4.72 -2.90
CA ALA A 26 4.24 -4.53 -1.60
C ALA A 26 5.75 -4.86 -1.62
N LYS A 27 6.15 -5.93 -2.33
CA LYS A 27 7.57 -6.29 -2.49
C LYS A 27 8.33 -5.23 -3.28
N LEU A 28 7.72 -4.67 -4.33
CA LEU A 28 8.31 -3.60 -5.12
C LEU A 28 8.50 -2.33 -4.29
N TYR A 29 7.47 -1.89 -3.56
CA TYR A 29 7.59 -0.74 -2.68
C TYR A 29 8.67 -0.92 -1.60
N LYS A 30 8.79 -2.12 -1.04
CA LYS A 30 9.85 -2.43 -0.06
C LYS A 30 11.25 -2.32 -0.67
N LEU A 31 11.43 -2.77 -1.91
CA LEU A 31 12.71 -2.69 -2.62
C LEU A 31 13.07 -1.24 -3.00
N MET A 32 12.07 -0.43 -3.36
CA MET A 32 12.24 0.94 -3.82
C MET A 32 12.10 1.99 -2.70
N ASN A 33 12.05 1.56 -1.44
CA ASN A 33 11.83 2.45 -0.31
C ASN A 33 12.97 3.49 -0.20
N GLY A 34 12.60 4.77 -0.10
CA GLY A 34 13.55 5.89 -0.02
C GLY A 34 13.96 6.48 -1.37
N ILE A 35 13.47 5.95 -2.50
CA ILE A 35 13.67 6.56 -3.82
C ILE A 35 12.72 7.76 -3.98
N GLN A 36 13.26 8.90 -4.44
CA GLN A 36 12.47 10.11 -4.69
C GLN A 36 11.36 9.82 -5.73
N GLY A 37 10.14 10.22 -5.42
CA GLY A 37 8.98 10.03 -6.29
C GLY A 37 8.30 8.66 -6.16
N ILE A 38 8.81 7.76 -5.31
CA ILE A 38 8.14 6.51 -4.96
C ILE A 38 7.42 6.67 -3.62
N PRO A 39 6.10 6.39 -3.54
CA PRO A 39 5.35 6.42 -2.29
C PRO A 39 6.00 5.61 -1.17
N LYS A 40 6.03 6.17 0.03
CA LYS A 40 6.48 5.43 1.23
C LYS A 40 5.55 4.26 1.54
N LEU A 41 6.15 3.09 1.79
CA LEU A 41 5.45 1.94 2.35
C LEU A 41 5.35 2.07 3.88
N PHE A 42 4.14 2.05 4.42
CA PHE A 42 3.93 2.03 5.87
C PHE A 42 3.69 0.62 6.39
N TRP A 43 2.87 -0.18 5.70
CA TRP A 43 2.50 -1.51 6.16
C TRP A 43 1.98 -2.39 5.02
N PHE A 44 2.21 -3.69 5.12
CA PHE A 44 1.55 -4.71 4.31
C PHE A 44 1.30 -5.95 5.15
N GLY A 45 0.11 -6.53 5.03
CA GLY A 45 -0.29 -7.73 5.74
C GLY A 45 -1.75 -8.07 5.47
N GLU A 46 -2.28 -9.03 6.23
CA GLU A 46 -3.65 -9.50 6.10
C GLU A 46 -4.49 -9.02 7.30
N GLU A 47 -5.69 -8.54 7.02
CA GLU A 47 -6.70 -8.15 8.01
C GLU A 47 -8.04 -8.75 7.57
N GLY A 48 -8.52 -9.76 8.30
CA GLY A 48 -9.69 -10.54 7.92
C GLY A 48 -9.51 -11.24 6.56
N ASP A 49 -10.46 -11.05 5.66
CA ASP A 49 -10.47 -11.67 4.32
C ASP A 49 -9.70 -10.85 3.26
N TYR A 50 -8.88 -9.90 3.68
CA TYR A 50 -8.17 -9.00 2.78
C TYR A 50 -6.68 -8.92 3.10
N LYS A 51 -5.88 -8.79 2.04
CA LYS A 51 -4.56 -8.18 2.11
C LYS A 51 -4.73 -6.67 2.04
N CYS A 52 -4.03 -5.96 2.91
CA CYS A 52 -4.04 -4.51 2.95
C CYS A 52 -2.62 -3.97 2.73
N LEU A 53 -2.50 -2.98 1.86
CA LEU A 53 -1.27 -2.25 1.60
C LEU A 53 -1.49 -0.79 1.98
N VAL A 54 -0.76 -0.32 2.99
CA VAL A 54 -0.81 1.05 3.50
C VAL A 54 0.39 1.81 2.99
N ILE A 55 0.12 2.84 2.19
CA ILE A 55 1.15 3.70 1.57
C ILE A 55 0.85 5.17 1.79
N GLU A 56 1.84 6.01 1.47
CA GLU A 56 1.69 7.45 1.37
C GLU A 56 0.48 7.84 0.50
N LEU A 57 -0.34 8.75 1.03
CA LEU A 57 -1.43 9.33 0.28
C LEU A 57 -0.87 10.39 -0.67
N LEU A 58 -1.08 10.21 -1.97
CA LEU A 58 -0.68 11.16 -2.99
C LEU A 58 -1.83 12.09 -3.41
N GLY A 59 -1.47 13.15 -4.14
CA GLY A 59 -2.41 14.02 -4.83
C GLY A 59 -3.10 13.37 -6.04
N PRO A 60 -3.85 14.15 -6.82
CA PRO A 60 -4.56 13.66 -8.01
C PRO A 60 -3.60 13.11 -9.08
N SER A 61 -4.12 12.23 -9.93
CA SER A 61 -3.45 11.83 -11.17
C SER A 61 -3.37 13.02 -12.15
N LEU A 62 -2.54 12.88 -13.18
CA LEU A 62 -2.39 13.87 -14.26
C LEU A 62 -3.54 13.87 -15.29
N GLU A 63 -4.51 12.98 -15.11
CA GLU A 63 -5.58 12.71 -16.07
C GLU A 63 -6.62 13.84 -16.12
#